data_AF-A0A1D2I440-F1
#
_entry.id   AF-A0A1D2I440-F1
#
_cell.length_a   1.000
_cell.length_b   1.000
_cell.length_c   1.000
_cell.angle_alpha   90.00
_cell.angle_beta   90.00
_cell.angle_gamma   90.00
#
_symmetry.space_group_name_H-M   'P 1'
#
loop_
_entity.id
_entity.type
_entity.pdbx_description
1 polymer ?
#
loop_
_entity_poly.entity_id
_entity_poly.type
_entity_poly.pdbx_seq_one_letter_code
_entity_poly.pdbx_strand_id
1 'polypeptide(L)'
;MSEQPPLVTGIPAGLTIRGLDRDQTPTADWLCSCRRHERATGRTAVQQLLARARAGVCPHREEQAVLAPVIPIRRIDREAS
;
A
#
# COMPACT_ATOMS: atom_id res chain seq x y z
N MET A 1 -16.56 -18.30 21.79
CA MET A 1 -15.26 -17.97 21.18
C MET A 1 -15.57 -17.24 19.88
N SER A 2 -15.58 -15.91 19.91
CA SER A 2 -15.93 -15.11 18.73
C SER A 2 -14.66 -14.95 17.90
N GLU A 3 -14.39 -15.92 17.04
CA GLU A 3 -13.39 -15.78 15.99
C GLU A 3 -13.97 -14.81 14.95
N GLN A 4 -13.78 -13.51 15.17
CA GLN A 4 -14.03 -12.53 14.13
C GLN A 4 -13.01 -12.82 13.00
N PRO A 5 -13.45 -13.27 11.82
CA PRO A 5 -12.54 -13.43 10.70
C PRO A 5 -11.88 -12.06 10.46
N PRO A 6 -10.57 -12.01 10.15
CA PRO A 6 -9.90 -10.75 9.90
C PRO A 6 -10.71 -10.02 8.83
N LEU A 7 -11.22 -8.83 9.15
CA LEU A 7 -11.82 -7.95 8.17
C LEU A 7 -10.71 -7.64 7.14
N VAL A 8 -10.59 -8.49 6.12
CA VAL A 8 -10.40 -7.99 4.76
C VAL A 8 -11.54 -6.98 4.64
N THR A 9 -11.15 -5.72 4.79
CA THR A 9 -12.08 -4.59 4.70
C THR A 9 -12.91 -4.88 3.46
N GLY A 10 -14.24 -4.86 3.55
CA GLY A 10 -15.16 -5.20 2.46
C GLY A 10 -15.09 -4.22 1.27
N ILE A 11 -13.91 -3.64 1.05
CA ILE A 11 -13.51 -2.74 0.00
C ILE A 11 -13.08 -3.62 -1.18
N PRO A 12 -13.79 -3.57 -2.32
CA PRO A 12 -13.36 -4.29 -3.50
C PRO A 12 -11.95 -3.85 -3.90
N ALA A 13 -11.15 -4.78 -4.43
CA ALA A 13 -9.86 -4.44 -5.00
C ALA A 13 -10.04 -3.32 -6.05
N GLY A 14 -9.19 -2.29 -5.99
CA GLY A 14 -9.35 -1.09 -6.82
C GLY A 14 -9.71 0.16 -6.03
N LEU A 15 -10.08 1.20 -6.78
CA LEU A 15 -10.27 2.55 -6.27
C LEU A 15 -11.76 2.84 -6.08
N THR A 16 -12.16 3.22 -4.88
CA THR A 16 -13.51 3.68 -4.57
C THR A 16 -13.46 5.16 -4.19
N ILE A 17 -14.30 6.00 -4.82
CA ILE A 17 -14.38 7.43 -4.54
C ILE A 17 -15.79 7.75 -4.04
N ARG A 18 -15.88 8.58 -3.00
CA ARG A 18 -17.11 9.02 -2.34
C ARG A 18 -17.08 10.53 -2.15
N GLY A 19 -18.24 11.14 -1.93
CA GLY A 19 -18.34 12.57 -1.65
C GLY A 19 -17.99 13.45 -2.85
N LEU A 20 -18.46 13.06 -4.04
CA LEU A 20 -18.33 13.86 -5.26
C LEU A 20 -19.46 14.90 -5.41
N ASP A 21 -20.50 14.84 -4.57
CA ASP A 21 -21.58 15.81 -4.48
C ASP A 21 -21.13 17.17 -3.95
N ARG A 22 -21.92 18.21 -4.24
CA ARG A 22 -21.70 19.56 -3.70
C ARG A 22 -21.80 19.51 -2.17
N ASP A 23 -20.92 20.25 -1.50
CA ASP A 23 -20.74 20.31 -0.03
C ASP A 23 -20.17 19.07 0.67
N GLN A 24 -19.82 18.00 -0.06
CA GLN A 24 -19.15 16.85 0.55
C GLN A 24 -17.63 16.92 0.40
N THR A 25 -16.91 16.52 1.46
CA THR A 25 -15.46 16.33 1.39
C THR A 25 -15.18 15.03 0.63
N PRO A 26 -14.51 15.09 -0.53
CA PRO A 26 -14.26 13.89 -1.31
C PRO A 26 -13.33 12.96 -0.55
N THR A 27 -13.64 11.68 -0.57
CA THR A 27 -12.84 10.64 0.08
C THR A 27 -12.60 9.52 -0.93
N ALA A 28 -11.38 9.02 -0.98
CA ALA A 28 -11.00 7.90 -1.82
C ALA A 28 -10.32 6.82 -0.99
N ASP A 29 -10.83 5.59 -1.11
CA ASP A 29 -10.25 4.39 -0.52
C ASP A 29 -9.70 3.54 -1.67
N TRP A 30 -8.41 3.18 -1.58
CA TRP A 30 -7.74 2.33 -2.55
C TRP A 30 -7.20 1.09 -1.87
N LEU A 31 -7.59 -0.09 -2.39
CA LEU A 31 -6.98 -1.36 -2.02
C LEU A 31 -6.07 -1.82 -3.16
N CYS A 32 -4.76 -1.73 -2.93
CA CYS A 32 -3.74 -2.11 -3.90
C CYS A 32 -3.63 -3.65 -4.00
N SER A 33 -3.13 -4.15 -5.13
CA SER A 33 -2.88 -5.60 -5.34
C SER A 33 -1.91 -6.22 -4.33
N CYS A 34 -1.04 -5.43 -3.69
CA CYS A 34 -0.18 -5.85 -2.58
C CYS A 34 -0.89 -5.96 -1.23
N ARG A 35 -2.22 -5.75 -1.19
CA ARG A 35 -3.06 -5.74 0.03
C ARG A 35 -2.82 -4.56 0.98
N ARG A 36 -2.14 -3.50 0.52
CA ARG A 36 -2.06 -2.22 1.22
C ARG A 36 -3.33 -1.42 0.97
N HIS A 37 -3.97 -0.95 2.05
CA HIS A 37 -5.07 0.01 2.00
C HIS A 37 -4.53 1.41 2.17
N GLU A 38 -4.97 2.32 1.30
CA GLU A 38 -4.63 3.73 1.36
C GLU A 38 -5.93 4.56 1.29
N ARG A 39 -6.04 5.55 2.18
CA ARG A 39 -7.20 6.46 2.24
C ARG A 39 -6.73 7.89 2.04
N ALA A 40 -7.43 8.60 1.17
CA ALA A 40 -7.24 10.03 0.95
C ALA A 40 -8.55 10.77 1.17
N THR A 41 -8.49 11.90 1.89
CA THR A 41 -9.64 12.76 2.17
C THR A 41 -9.31 14.19 1.75
N GLY A 42 -10.26 14.87 1.11
CA GLY A 42 -10.08 16.19 0.53
C GLY A 42 -9.62 16.13 -0.93
N ARG A 43 -9.96 17.18 -1.69
CA ARG A 43 -9.86 17.18 -3.15
C ARG A 43 -8.42 16.96 -3.64
N THR A 44 -7.45 17.65 -3.04
CA THR A 44 -6.02 17.53 -3.37
C THR A 44 -5.48 16.13 -3.09
N ALA A 45 -5.77 15.57 -1.91
CA ALA A 45 -5.29 14.25 -1.52
C ALA A 45 -5.90 13.16 -2.40
N VAL A 46 -7.20 13.26 -2.71
CA VAL A 46 -7.90 12.35 -3.62
C VAL A 46 -7.31 12.42 -5.02
N GLN A 47 -7.00 13.61 -5.54
CA GLN A 47 -6.33 13.76 -6.84
C GLN A 47 -4.93 13.13 -6.86
N GLN A 48 -4.14 13.32 -5.80
CA GLN A 48 -2.82 12.68 -5.69
C GLN A 48 -2.93 11.15 -5.60
N LEU A 49 -3.93 10.63 -4.88
CA LEU A 49 -4.20 9.20 -4.79
C LEU A 49 -4.63 8.64 -6.15
N LEU A 50 -5.52 9.32 -6.85
CA LEU A 50 -5.92 9.00 -8.23
C LEU A 50 -4.74 8.96 -9.20
N ALA A 51 -3.83 9.92 -9.11
CA ALA A 51 -2.67 10.00 -10.00
C ALA A 51 -1.71 8.81 -9.83
N ARG A 52 -1.57 8.28 -8.60
CA ARG A 52 -0.72 7.11 -8.30
C ARG A 52 -1.43 5.77 -8.42
N ALA A 53 -2.74 5.73 -8.21
CA ALA A 53 -3.54 4.51 -8.24
C ALA A 53 -3.70 4.01 -9.69
N ARG A 54 -2.75 3.21 -10.17
CA ARG A 54 -2.83 2.51 -11.45
C ARG A 54 -3.32 1.07 -11.24
N ALA A 55 -4.35 0.68 -11.99
CA ALA A 55 -4.79 -0.72 -12.02
C ALA A 55 -3.63 -1.60 -12.53
N GLY A 56 -3.24 -2.60 -11.73
CA GLY A 56 -2.20 -3.57 -12.10
C GLY A 56 -0.75 -3.20 -11.75
N VAL A 57 -0.46 -1.97 -11.34
CA VAL A 57 0.90 -1.55 -10.90
C VAL A 57 0.86 -1.15 -9.43
N CYS A 58 1.67 -1.81 -8.61
CA CYS A 58 1.79 -1.52 -7.18
C CYS A 58 2.96 -0.56 -6.93
N PRO A 59 2.72 0.71 -6.53
CA PRO A 59 3.78 1.66 -6.19
C PRO A 59 4.46 1.35 -4.85
N HIS A 60 3.85 0.50 -4.01
CA HIS A 60 4.42 0.10 -2.71
C HIS A 60 5.63 -0.84 -2.82
N ARG A 61 5.96 -1.33 -4.03
CA ARG A 61 7.08 -2.26 -4.22
C ARG A 61 8.43 -1.58 -4.02
N GLU A 62 8.53 -0.28 -4.26
CA GLU A 62 9.75 0.50 -4.02
C GLU A 62 10.00 0.72 -2.51
N GLU A 63 8.96 0.91 -1.70
CA GLU A 63 9.06 1.01 -0.23
C GLU A 63 9.58 -0.30 0.42
N GLN A 64 9.36 -1.45 -0.21
CA GLN A 64 9.85 -2.74 0.29
C GLN A 64 11.35 -2.98 0.07
N ALA A 65 11.99 -2.23 -0.85
CA ALA A 65 13.39 -2.46 -1.21
C ALA A 65 14.39 -1.83 -0.20
N VAL A 66 13.96 -0.89 0.64
CA VAL A 66 14.84 -0.19 1.59
C VAL A 66 15.11 -0.95 2.90
N LEU A 67 14.45 -2.09 3.14
CA LEU A 67 14.56 -2.83 4.40
C LEU A 67 15.25 -4.21 4.28
N ALA A 68 15.83 -4.55 3.13
CA ALA A 68 16.73 -5.69 3.08
C ALA A 68 18.13 -5.25 3.55
N PRO A 69 18.61 -5.64 4.75
CA PRO A 69 20.02 -5.45 5.06
C PRO A 69 20.83 -6.26 4.04
N VAL A 70 21.66 -5.59 3.26
CA VAL A 70 22.75 -6.23 2.54
C VAL A 70 23.64 -6.84 3.61
N ILE A 71 23.51 -8.15 3.86
CA ILE A 71 24.46 -8.90 4.69
C ILE A 71 25.70 -9.08 3.82
N PRO A 72 26.83 -8.40 4.09
CA PRO A 72 28.06 -8.73 3.39
C PRO A 72 28.47 -10.14 3.83
N ILE A 73 28.53 -11.08 2.88
CA ILE A 73 29.11 -12.40 3.10
C ILE A 73 30.56 -12.17 3.49
N ARG A 74 30.90 -12.28 4.78
CA ARG A 74 32.30 -12.36 5.21
C ARG A 74 32.87 -13.63 4.60
N ARG A 75 33.83 -13.49 3.67
CA ARG A 75 34.71 -14.60 3.32
C ARG A 75 35.40 -15.03 4.61
N ILE A 76 35.16 -16.27 5.04
CA ILE A 76 35.93 -16.88 6.10
C ILE A 76 37.24 -17.31 5.44
N ASP A 77 38.28 -16.51 5.60
CA ASP A 77 39.64 -16.95 5.32
C ASP A 77 39.99 -18.01 6.38
N ARG A 78 39.87 -19.27 5.97
CA ARG A 78 40.32 -20.44 6.72
C ARG A 78 41.84 -20.51 6.60
N GLU A 79 42.54 -19.68 7.35
CA GLU A 79 43.99 -19.82 7.50
C GLU A 79 44.25 -20.94 8.51
N ALA A 80 44.49 -22.13 7.97
CA ALA A 80 45.10 -23.24 8.67
C ALA A 80 46.62 -23.08 8.52
N SER A 81 47.32 -22.76 9.61
CA SER A 81 48.61 -23.37 9.97
C SER A 81 49.12 -22.90 11.32
#